data_AF-A0A2J0LZR2-F1
#
_entry.id   AF-A0A2J0LZR2-F1
#
_cell.length_a   1.000
_cell.length_b   1.000
_cell.length_c   1.000
_cell.angle_alpha   90.00
_cell.angle_beta   90.00
_cell.angle_gamma   90.00
#
_symmetry.space_group_name_H-M   'P 1'
#
loop_
_entity.id
_entity.type
_entity.pdbx_description
1 polymer ?
#
loop_
_entity_poly.entity_id
_entity_poly.type
_entity_poly.pdbx_seq_one_letter_code
_entity_poly.pdbx_strand_id
1 'polypeptide(L)'
;MITQFPLPFGWSSNKWLLIFANMFAGIILIILSHTSVLPLENVNFVFFSFVGLLFALYRPGWTFLLLVGMLPYEIINIAPKSLPLTLRPYQWILILLALALIIRYALKRFPVEKFVPNRWDMSVLVFGGGAFLSAMMSEHPS
;
A
#
# COMPACT_ATOMS: atom_id res chain seq x y z
N MET A 1 -1.41 -18.42 -27.94
CA MET A 1 -0.53 -17.32 -28.39
C MET A 1 -1.22 -16.02 -28.01
N ILE A 2 -0.84 -15.40 -26.88
CA ILE A 2 -1.48 -14.16 -26.41
C ILE A 2 -0.84 -13.01 -27.17
N THR A 3 -1.60 -12.34 -28.02
CA THR A 3 -1.19 -11.18 -28.79
C THR A 3 -0.72 -10.07 -27.84
N GLN A 4 0.58 -9.80 -27.84
CA GLN A 4 1.14 -8.65 -27.14
C GLN A 4 0.78 -7.40 -27.94
N PHE A 5 -0.29 -6.72 -27.55
CA PHE A 5 -0.55 -5.36 -28.02
C PHE A 5 0.63 -4.47 -27.60
N PRO A 6 1.35 -3.83 -28.54
CA PRO A 6 2.40 -2.88 -28.18
C PRO A 6 1.74 -1.64 -27.59
N LEU A 7 1.73 -1.56 -26.27
CA LEU A 7 1.18 -0.42 -25.55
C LEU A 7 2.22 0.71 -25.53
N PRO A 8 1.79 1.98 -25.65
CA PRO A 8 2.70 3.12 -25.54
C PRO A 8 3.42 3.13 -24.19
N PHE A 9 4.63 3.70 -24.14
CA PHE A 9 5.47 3.83 -22.94
C PHE A 9 6.05 2.55 -22.30
N GLY A 10 6.06 1.40 -22.98
CA GLY A 10 6.65 0.17 -22.43
C GLY A 10 5.84 -0.44 -21.28
N TRP A 11 4.51 -0.24 -21.32
CA TRP A 11 3.59 -0.80 -20.34
C TRP A 11 3.26 -2.25 -20.68
N SER A 12 3.55 -3.20 -19.78
CA SER A 12 3.14 -4.59 -19.93
C SER A 12 1.66 -4.78 -19.63
N SER A 13 0.98 -5.74 -20.27
CA SER A 13 -0.44 -6.09 -20.01
C SER A 13 -0.76 -6.30 -18.52
N ASN A 14 0.22 -6.77 -17.73
CA ASN A 14 0.11 -6.93 -16.28
C ASN A 14 -0.20 -5.62 -15.54
N LYS A 15 0.32 -4.47 -16.02
CA LYS A 15 0.10 -3.16 -15.39
C LYS A 15 -1.36 -2.70 -15.56
N TRP A 16 -1.92 -2.89 -16.75
CA TRP A 16 -3.33 -2.60 -17.01
C TRP A 16 -4.25 -3.48 -16.17
N LEU A 17 -3.97 -4.78 -16.11
CA LEU A 17 -4.74 -5.71 -15.29
C LEU A 17 -4.73 -5.31 -13.82
N LEU A 18 -3.60 -4.83 -13.30
CA LEU A 18 -3.50 -4.32 -11.93
C LEU A 18 -4.31 -3.04 -11.72
N ILE A 19 -4.32 -2.12 -12.69
CA ILE A 19 -5.14 -0.89 -12.59
C ILE A 19 -6.61 -1.24 -12.56
N PHE A 20 -7.07 -2.13 -13.45
CA PHE A 20 -8.45 -2.62 -13.44
C PHE A 20 -8.78 -3.36 -12.15
N ALA A 21 -7.89 -4.21 -11.64
CA ALA A 21 -8.06 -4.89 -10.36
C ALA A 21 -8.15 -3.90 -9.19
N ASN A 22 -7.40 -2.79 -9.25
CA ASN A 22 -7.43 -1.75 -8.24
C ASN A 22 -8.74 -0.97 -8.24
N MET A 23 -9.22 -0.58 -9.44
CA MET A 23 -10.55 0.02 -9.59
C MET A 23 -11.65 -0.92 -9.09
N PHE A 24 -11.57 -2.21 -9.42
CA PHE A 24 -12.52 -3.21 -8.96
C PHE A 24 -12.49 -3.41 -7.44
N ALA A 25 -11.29 -3.48 -6.85
CA ALA A 25 -11.12 -3.55 -5.40
C ALA A 25 -11.68 -2.31 -4.70
N GLY A 26 -11.48 -1.13 -5.28
CA GLY A 26 -12.07 0.12 -4.80
C GLY A 26 -13.60 0.10 -4.82
N ILE A 27 -14.21 -0.36 -5.93
CA ILE A 27 -15.67 -0.52 -6.04
C ILE A 27 -16.19 -1.50 -4.98
N ILE A 28 -15.53 -2.63 -4.79
CA ILE A 28 -15.90 -3.61 -3.76
C ILE A 28 -15.86 -2.99 -2.36
N LEU A 29 -14.81 -2.23 -2.04
CA LEU A 29 -14.68 -1.56 -0.74
C LEU A 29 -15.78 -0.53 -0.52
N ILE A 30 -16.14 0.27 -1.53
CA ILE A 30 -17.25 1.22 -1.46
C ILE A 30 -18.56 0.47 -1.18
N ILE A 31 -18.84 -0.61 -1.91
CA ILE A 31 -20.07 -1.41 -1.74
C ILE A 31 -20.12 -2.02 -0.34
N LEU A 32 -19.03 -2.63 0.14
CA LEU A 32 -18.91 -3.22 1.48
C LEU A 32 -19.06 -2.16 2.59
N SER A 33 -18.62 -0.92 2.34
CA SER A 33 -18.81 0.21 3.24
C SER A 33 -20.27 0.62 3.32
N HIS A 34 -20.99 0.61 2.19
CA HIS A 34 -22.41 0.97 2.15
C HIS A 34 -23.33 -0.14 2.70
N THR A 35 -22.93 -1.41 2.64
CA THR A 35 -23.70 -2.53 3.20
C THR A 35 -23.49 -2.75 4.70
N SER A 36 -22.75 -1.85 5.38
CA SER A 36 -22.41 -1.97 6.82
C SER A 36 -21.68 -3.26 7.21
N VAL A 37 -21.11 -3.97 6.23
CA VAL A 37 -20.24 -5.14 6.44
C VAL A 37 -18.85 -4.71 6.95
N LEU A 38 -18.48 -3.45 6.71
CA LEU A 38 -17.37 -2.76 7.36
C LEU A 38 -17.92 -1.95 8.54
N PRO A 39 -17.34 -1.97 9.75
CA PRO A 39 -16.04 -2.51 10.15
C PRO A 39 -15.97 -4.05 10.23
N LEU A 40 -14.84 -4.62 9.79
CA LEU A 40 -14.63 -6.07 9.78
C LEU A 40 -14.67 -6.67 11.19
N GLU A 41 -15.15 -7.91 11.32
CA GLU A 41 -14.93 -8.70 12.54
C GLU A 41 -13.44 -9.06 12.71
N ASN A 42 -13.00 -9.28 13.95
CA ASN A 42 -11.59 -9.55 14.28
C ASN A 42 -10.99 -10.69 13.45
N VAL A 43 -11.72 -11.79 13.27
CA VAL A 43 -11.25 -12.97 12.53
C VAL A 43 -11.05 -12.64 11.04
N ASN A 44 -12.02 -11.94 10.44
CA ASN A 44 -11.96 -11.52 9.05
C ASN A 44 -10.83 -10.52 8.82
N PHE A 45 -10.65 -9.56 9.73
CA PHE A 45 -9.55 -8.59 9.67
C PHE A 45 -8.17 -9.27 9.68
N VAL A 46 -7.95 -10.25 10.56
CA VAL A 46 -6.68 -11.00 10.61
C VAL A 46 -6.48 -11.82 9.35
N PHE A 47 -7.53 -12.50 8.86
CA PHE A 47 -7.46 -13.30 7.63
C PHE A 47 -7.09 -12.43 6.41
N PHE A 48 -7.80 -11.32 6.19
CA PHE A 48 -7.49 -10.41 5.09
C PHE A 48 -6.11 -9.77 5.24
N SER A 49 -5.66 -9.48 6.46
CA SER A 49 -4.31 -8.95 6.72
C SER A 49 -3.24 -9.96 6.36
N PHE A 50 -3.45 -11.23 6.68
CA PHE A 50 -2.53 -12.30 6.33
C PHE A 50 -2.46 -12.53 4.81
N VAL A 51 -3.61 -12.56 4.12
CA VAL A 51 -3.67 -12.68 2.65
C VAL A 51 -3.03 -11.46 1.99
N GLY A 52 -3.32 -10.25 2.49
CA GLY A 52 -2.71 -9.01 2.02
C GLY A 52 -1.20 -9.00 2.21
N LEU A 53 -0.71 -9.54 3.32
CA LEU A 53 0.73 -9.70 3.56
C LEU A 53 1.36 -10.68 2.57
N LEU A 54 0.75 -11.84 2.32
CA LEU A 54 1.24 -12.80 1.34
C LEU A 54 1.29 -12.18 -0.07
N PHE A 55 0.28 -11.39 -0.43
CA PHE A 55 0.25 -10.66 -1.69
C PHE A 55 1.39 -9.63 -1.78
N ALA A 56 1.61 -8.85 -0.71
CA ALA A 56 2.73 -7.91 -0.59
C ALA A 56 4.09 -8.62 -0.67
N LEU A 57 4.21 -9.80 -0.06
CA LEU A 57 5.42 -10.60 -0.08
C LEU A 57 5.66 -11.25 -1.44
N TYR A 58 4.61 -11.58 -2.21
CA TYR A 58 4.74 -12.14 -3.56
C TYR A 58 5.29 -11.10 -4.55
N ARG A 59 4.73 -9.88 -4.59
CA ARG A 59 5.23 -8.83 -5.48
C ARG A 59 4.93 -7.41 -4.96
N PRO A 60 5.90 -6.75 -4.29
CA PRO A 60 5.66 -5.48 -3.59
C PRO A 60 5.30 -4.34 -4.51
N GLY A 61 5.78 -4.35 -5.77
CA GLY A 61 5.39 -3.34 -6.77
C GLY A 61 3.90 -3.37 -7.12
N TRP A 62 3.22 -4.52 -6.99
CA TRP A 62 1.78 -4.61 -7.23
C TRP A 62 0.99 -4.04 -6.06
N THR A 63 1.42 -4.35 -4.84
CA THR A 63 0.85 -3.80 -3.62
C THR A 63 1.06 -2.29 -3.51
N PHE A 64 2.19 -1.77 -4.01
CA PHE A 64 2.40 -0.33 -4.10
C PHE A 64 1.39 0.35 -5.03
N LEU A 65 1.11 -0.23 -6.21
CA LEU A 65 0.05 0.29 -7.08
C LEU A 65 -1.31 0.25 -6.38
N LEU A 66 -1.61 -0.85 -5.67
CA LEU A 66 -2.82 -1.01 -4.89
C LEU A 66 -2.94 0.10 -3.82
N LEU A 67 -1.86 0.39 -3.10
CA LEU A 67 -1.80 1.49 -2.13
C LEU A 67 -2.18 2.83 -2.76
N VAL A 68 -1.60 3.17 -3.92
CA VAL A 68 -1.89 4.44 -4.61
C VAL A 68 -3.36 4.52 -5.03
N GLY A 69 -3.92 3.43 -5.53
CA GLY A 69 -5.34 3.37 -5.89
C GLY A 69 -6.29 3.45 -4.69
N MET A 70 -5.78 3.16 -3.49
CA MET A 70 -6.56 3.21 -2.25
C MET A 70 -6.50 4.55 -1.51
N LEU A 71 -5.65 5.48 -1.97
CA LEU A 71 -5.55 6.84 -1.41
C LEU A 71 -6.89 7.60 -1.41
N PRO A 72 -7.73 7.56 -2.46
CA PRO A 72 -9.00 8.29 -2.47
C PRO A 72 -10.02 7.77 -1.45
N TYR A 73 -9.84 6.56 -0.91
CA TYR A 73 -10.81 5.90 -0.02
C TYR A 73 -10.57 6.23 1.46
N GLU A 74 -10.33 7.50 1.75
CA GLU A 74 -10.15 7.99 3.12
C GLU A 74 -11.41 7.92 3.99
N ILE A 75 -12.57 7.85 3.34
CA ILE A 75 -13.90 7.84 3.97
C ILE A 75 -14.22 6.47 4.58
N ILE A 76 -13.54 5.41 4.14
CA ILE A 76 -13.81 4.04 4.56
C ILE A 76 -12.94 3.70 5.77
N ASN A 77 -13.53 3.12 6.82
CA ASN A 77 -12.81 2.57 7.96
C ASN A 77 -12.82 1.03 7.90
N ILE A 78 -11.65 0.42 7.96
CA ILE A 78 -11.50 -1.05 7.95
C ILE A 78 -11.35 -1.61 9.38
N ALA A 79 -10.97 -0.78 10.35
CA ALA A 79 -10.65 -1.23 11.70
C ALA A 79 -11.84 -1.94 12.37
N PRO A 80 -11.62 -3.08 13.04
CA PRO A 80 -12.67 -3.76 13.79
C PRO A 80 -13.14 -2.91 14.96
N LYS A 81 -14.40 -3.07 15.37
CA LYS A 81 -15.01 -2.33 16.50
C LYS A 81 -14.27 -2.51 17.84
N SER A 82 -13.42 -3.54 17.94
CA SER A 82 -12.60 -3.82 19.12
C SER A 82 -11.31 -2.98 19.19
N LEU A 83 -10.86 -2.40 18.08
CA LEU A 83 -9.72 -1.50 18.03
C LEU A 83 -10.24 -0.05 18.12
N PRO A 84 -9.82 0.74 19.12
CA PRO A 84 -10.20 2.16 19.24
C PRO A 84 -9.52 3.04 18.17
N LEU A 85 -8.73 2.45 17.27
CA LEU A 85 -7.98 3.12 16.21
C LEU A 85 -8.77 3.08 14.90
N THR A 86 -8.99 4.24 14.30
CA THR A 86 -9.52 4.35 12.94
C THR A 86 -8.40 4.01 11.96
N LEU A 87 -8.48 2.84 11.32
CA LEU A 87 -7.49 2.39 10.35
C LEU A 87 -8.06 2.48 8.94
N ARG A 88 -7.52 3.41 8.16
CA ARG A 88 -7.92 3.62 6.77
C ARG A 88 -7.31 2.57 5.84
N PRO A 89 -7.94 2.27 4.68
CA PRO A 89 -7.47 1.28 3.72
C PRO A 89 -6.01 1.46 3.30
N TYR A 90 -5.60 2.69 2.96
CA TYR A 90 -4.22 2.95 2.55
C TYR A 90 -3.23 2.74 3.69
N GLN A 91 -3.60 3.08 4.94
CA GLN A 91 -2.73 2.88 6.11
C GLN A 91 -2.51 1.39 6.37
N TRP A 92 -3.59 0.61 6.26
CA TRP A 92 -3.52 -0.84 6.39
C TRP A 92 -2.61 -1.46 5.32
N ILE A 93 -2.77 -1.09 4.05
CA ILE A 93 -1.92 -1.59 2.96
C ILE A 93 -0.47 -1.10 3.12
N LEU A 94 -0.26 0.14 3.57
CA LEU A 94 1.07 0.70 3.83
C LEU A 94 1.81 -0.13 4.88
N ILE A 95 1.15 -0.48 5.99
CA ILE A 95 1.73 -1.31 7.05
C ILE A 95 2.11 -2.69 6.50
N LEU A 96 1.21 -3.33 5.74
CA LEU A 96 1.48 -4.65 5.14
C LEU A 96 2.63 -4.59 4.13
N LEU A 97 2.69 -3.55 3.32
CA LEU A 97 3.76 -3.33 2.35
C LEU A 97 5.10 -3.10 3.06
N ALA A 98 5.13 -2.25 4.08
CA ALA A 98 6.33 -2.00 4.87
C ALA A 98 6.83 -3.31 5.53
N LEU A 99 5.94 -4.08 6.13
CA LEU A 99 6.29 -5.38 6.74
C LEU A 99 6.85 -6.35 5.69
N ALA A 100 6.22 -6.45 4.51
CA ALA A 100 6.70 -7.30 3.43
C ALA A 100 8.08 -6.87 2.90
N LEU A 101 8.36 -5.56 2.85
CA LEU A 101 9.66 -5.03 2.47
C LEU A 101 10.73 -5.36 3.52
N ILE A 102 10.43 -5.20 4.81
CA ILE A 102 11.31 -5.57 5.92
C ILE A 102 11.65 -7.07 5.87
N ILE A 103 10.64 -7.93 5.67
CA ILE A 103 10.82 -9.38 5.54
C ILE A 103 11.71 -9.68 4.33
N ARG A 104 11.44 -9.07 3.16
CA ARG A 104 12.27 -9.27 1.95
C ARG A 104 13.71 -8.78 2.13
N TYR A 105 13.91 -7.69 2.86
CA TYR A 105 15.22 -7.17 3.21
C TYR A 105 15.97 -8.16 4.11
N ALA A 106 15.32 -8.67 5.16
CA ALA A 106 15.87 -9.69 6.04
C ALA A 106 16.23 -10.99 5.30
N LEU A 107 15.42 -11.39 4.31
CA LEU A 107 15.67 -12.57 3.47
C LEU A 107 16.79 -12.37 2.43
N LYS A 108 17.44 -11.20 2.37
CA LYS A 108 18.49 -10.83 1.38
C LYS A 108 18.09 -11.08 -0.09
N ARG A 109 16.80 -11.21 -0.39
CA ARG A 109 16.26 -11.36 -1.76
C ARG A 109 16.00 -10.02 -2.44
N PHE A 110 16.50 -8.93 -1.85
CA PHE A 110 16.48 -7.64 -2.49
C PHE A 110 17.60 -7.56 -3.54
N PRO A 111 17.29 -7.30 -4.82
CA PRO A 111 18.31 -6.97 -5.80
C PRO A 111 18.82 -5.55 -5.51
N VAL A 112 19.65 -5.43 -4.47
CA VAL A 112 20.26 -4.16 -4.03
C VAL A 112 21.12 -3.53 -5.13
N GLU A 113 21.61 -4.34 -6.08
CA GLU A 113 22.36 -3.87 -7.26
C GLU A 113 21.58 -2.94 -8.20
N LYS A 114 20.24 -2.95 -8.16
CA LYS A 114 19.41 -2.03 -8.98
C LYS A 114 18.93 -0.80 -8.22
N PHE A 115 19.32 -0.65 -6.95
CA PHE A 115 19.01 0.52 -6.17
C PHE A 115 20.02 1.62 -6.51
N VAL A 116 19.85 2.24 -7.68
CA VAL A 116 20.60 3.44 -8.06
C VAL A 116 19.75 4.64 -7.69
N PRO A 117 19.97 5.26 -6.51
CA PRO A 117 19.18 6.41 -6.09
C PRO A 117 19.32 7.54 -7.11
N ASN A 118 18.21 7.97 -7.70
CA ASN A 118 18.19 9.14 -8.57
C ASN A 118 18.23 10.41 -7.70
N ARG A 119 18.75 11.53 -8.24
CA ARG A 119 18.80 12.80 -7.50
C ARG A 119 17.41 13.27 -7.03
N TRP A 120 16.36 12.89 -7.76
CA TRP A 120 14.96 13.12 -7.40
C TRP A 120 14.44 12.20 -6.29
N ASP A 121 14.98 10.98 -6.13
CA ASP A 121 14.63 10.12 -4.98
C ASP A 121 15.22 10.70 -3.69
N MET A 122 16.37 11.40 -3.81
CA MET A 122 17.02 12.08 -2.69
C MET A 122 16.17 13.25 -2.16
N SER A 123 15.43 13.98 -3.02
CA SER A 123 14.59 15.07 -2.55
C SER A 123 13.45 14.58 -1.67
N VAL A 124 12.85 13.43 -1.99
CA VAL A 124 11.80 12.81 -1.15
C VAL A 124 12.35 12.45 0.24
N LEU A 125 13.59 11.95 0.32
CA LEU A 125 14.24 11.66 1.60
C LEU A 125 14.57 12.93 2.38
N VAL A 126 15.04 14.00 1.71
CA VAL A 126 15.34 15.27 2.38
C VAL A 126 14.08 15.96 2.88
N PHE A 127 13.00 15.99 2.09
CA PHE A 127 11.73 16.56 2.52
C PHE A 127 11.07 15.73 3.62
N GLY A 128 11.05 14.41 3.49
CA GLY A 128 10.52 13.51 4.52
C GLY A 128 11.32 13.59 5.83
N GLY A 129 12.66 13.51 5.74
CA GLY A 129 13.54 13.65 6.90
C GLY A 129 13.47 15.04 7.53
N GLY A 130 13.40 16.10 6.71
CA GLY A 130 13.25 17.48 7.18
C GLY A 130 11.90 17.71 7.86
N ALA A 131 10.81 17.15 7.34
CA ALA A 131 9.50 17.22 7.98
C ALA A 131 9.47 16.46 9.31
N PHE A 132 10.12 15.29 9.38
CA PHE A 132 10.22 14.52 10.61
C PHE A 132 11.08 15.22 11.68
N LEU A 133 12.24 15.75 11.29
CA LEU A 133 13.08 16.56 12.17
C LEU A 133 12.34 17.83 12.63
N SER A 134 11.63 18.51 11.73
CA SER A 134 10.81 19.67 12.07
C SER A 134 9.70 19.31 13.07
N ALA A 135 9.02 18.17 12.89
CA ALA A 135 8.01 17.69 13.81
C ALA A 135 8.61 17.38 15.21
N MET A 136 9.78 16.73 15.26
CA MET A 136 10.48 16.49 16.54
C MET A 136 10.98 17.78 17.19
N MET A 137 11.44 18.76 16.40
CA MET A 137 11.89 20.06 16.91
C MET A 137 10.72 20.96 17.33
N SER A 138 9.51 20.70 16.81
CA SER A 138 8.29 21.45 17.14
C SER A 138 7.72 21.11 18.52
N GLU A 139 8.15 20.00 19.14
CA GLU A 139 7.97 19.76 20.57
C GLU A 139 8.98 20.61 21.38
N HIS A 140 8.79 21.93 21.35
CA HIS A 140 9.39 22.83 22.33
C HIS A 140 8.35 23.11 23.43
N PRO A 141 8.67 22.91 24.72
CA PRO A 141 7.71 23.01 25.81
C PRO A 141 7.32 24.48 26.02
N SER A 142 6.01 24.73 26.08
CA SER A 142 5.43 25.95 26.65
C SER A 142 4.42 25.56 27.71
#